data_AF-A0A7C1D6X7-F1
#
_entry.id   AF-A0A7C1D6X7-F1
#
_cell.length_a   1.000
_cell.length_b   1.000
_cell.length_c   1.000
_cell.angle_alpha   90.00
_cell.angle_beta   90.00
_cell.angle_gamma   90.00
#
_symmetry.space_group_name_H-M   'P 1'
#
loop_
_entity.id
_entity.type
_entity.pdbx_description
1 polymer ?
#
loop_
_entity_poly.entity_id
_entity_poly.type
_entity_poly.pdbx_seq_one_letter_code
_entity_poly.pdbx_strand_id
1 'polypeptide(L)' 'MTASKIAITLENDMVKRLDILVKANFFPNRSKAIQEAVAEKLKRIEKNRLAQECAKLNPEFEQSLAEEGFTSELEEWLEY' A
#
# COMPACT_ATOMS: atom_id res chain seq x y z
N MET A 1 -1.45 11.36 19.76
CA MET A 1 -0.53 11.39 18.61
C MET A 1 0.28 12.68 18.68
N THR A 2 1.61 12.59 18.66
CA THR A 2 2.49 13.74 18.55
C THR A 2 2.54 14.19 17.09
N ALA A 3 2.30 15.47 16.83
CA ALA A 3 2.36 16.04 15.49
C ALA A 3 3.48 17.08 15.44
N SER A 4 4.43 16.88 14.53
CA SER A 4 5.49 17.86 14.26
C SER A 4 4.96 18.93 13.31
N LYS A 5 5.24 20.21 13.61
CA LYS A 5 4.89 21.33 12.74
C LYS A 5 5.95 21.49 11.65
N ILE A 6 5.50 21.68 10.42
CA ILE A 6 6.37 21.85 9.25
C ILE A 6 5.88 23.09 8.50
N ALA A 7 6.81 23.97 8.11
CA ALA A 7 6.53 25.06 7.20
C ALA A 7 6.73 24.56 5.77
N ILE A 8 5.71 24.68 4.92
CA ILE A 8 5.75 24.28 3.51
C ILE A 8 5.25 25.42 2.63
N THR A 9 5.80 25.52 1.43
CA THR A 9 5.31 26.45 0.40
C THR A 9 4.44 25.65 -0.58
N LEU A 10 3.24 26.16 -0.85
CA LEU A 10 2.28 25.56 -1.78
C LEU A 10 1.84 26.62 -2.79
N GLU A 11 1.50 26.20 -4.00
CA GLU A 11 0.95 27.10 -5.01
C GLU A 11 -0.36 27.74 -4.53
N ASN A 12 -0.53 29.03 -4.80
CA ASN A 12 -1.70 29.80 -4.34
C ASN A 12 -3.02 29.16 -4.79
N ASP A 13 -3.09 28.64 -6.01
CA ASP A 13 -4.31 28.03 -6.54
C ASP A 13 -4.61 26.67 -5.89
N MET A 14 -3.59 25.92 -5.46
CA MET A 14 -3.80 24.72 -4.66
C MET A 14 -4.38 25.05 -3.28
N VAL A 15 -3.86 26.11 -2.62
CA VAL A 15 -4.37 26.54 -1.32
C VAL A 15 -5.84 26.97 -1.43
N LYS A 16 -6.20 27.70 -2.50
CA LYS A 16 -7.62 28.07 -2.75
C LYS A 16 -8.52 26.85 -2.92
N ARG A 17 -8.08 25.83 -3.67
CA ARG A 17 -8.85 24.58 -3.84
C ARG A 17 -9.01 23.83 -2.52
N LEU A 18 -7.95 23.78 -1.71
CA LEU A 18 -7.99 23.20 -0.37
C LEU A 18 -9.02 23.91 0.52
N ASP A 19 -9.05 25.24 0.47
CA ASP A 19 -10.00 26.04 1.23
C ASP A 19 -11.45 25.79 0.85
N ILE A 20 -11.73 25.61 -0.44
CA ILE A 20 -13.06 25.26 -0.91
C ILE A 20 -13.50 23.91 -0.33
N LEU A 21 -12.61 22.92 -0.30
CA LEU A 21 -12.90 21.59 0.25
C LEU A 21 -13.13 21.61 1.77
N VAL A 22 -12.37 22.43 2.50
CA VAL A 22 -12.57 22.63 3.94
C VAL A 22 -13.89 23.36 4.20
N LYS A 23 -14.21 24.41 3.41
CA LYS A 23 -15.49 25.13 3.50
C LYS A 23 -16.69 24.25 3.17
N ALA A 24 -16.52 23.30 2.25
CA ALA A 24 -17.53 22.31 1.91
C ALA A 24 -17.67 21.19 2.97
N ASN A 25 -16.97 21.29 4.12
CA ASN A 25 -16.92 20.27 5.18
C ASN A 25 -16.42 18.89 4.72
N PHE A 26 -15.73 18.81 3.58
CA PHE A 26 -15.12 17.56 3.15
C PHE A 26 -13.93 17.18 4.04
N PHE A 27 -13.23 18.19 4.57
CA PHE A 27 -12.20 18.04 5.59
C PHE A 27 -12.43 19.00 6.75
N PRO A 28 -12.14 18.58 8.00
CA PRO A 28 -12.37 19.43 9.17
C PRO A 28 -11.42 20.63 9.24
N ASN A 29 -10.22 20.54 8.67
CA ASN A 29 -9.27 21.66 8.56
C ASN A 29 -8.19 21.36 7.51
N ARG A 30 -7.42 22.40 7.14
CA ARG A 30 -6.30 22.30 6.18
C ARG A 30 -5.25 21.27 6.60
N SER A 31 -4.88 21.25 7.88
CA SER A 31 -3.85 20.34 8.40
C SER A 31 -4.24 18.88 8.22
N LYS A 32 -5.50 18.54 8.50
CA LYS A 32 -6.03 17.18 8.34
C LYS A 32 -6.06 16.76 6.87
N ALA A 33 -6.52 17.65 5.99
CA ALA A 33 -6.54 17.41 4.55
C ALA A 33 -5.13 17.14 3.99
N ILE A 34 -4.13 17.95 4.38
CA ILE A 34 -2.74 17.76 3.96
C ILE A 34 -2.16 16.47 4.55
N GLN A 35 -2.44 16.19 5.83
CA GLN A 35 -1.95 14.97 6.49
C GLN A 35 -2.48 13.70 5.79
N GLU A 36 -3.76 13.67 5.45
CA GLU A 36 -4.36 12.54 4.72
C GLU A 36 -3.78 12.40 3.30
N ALA A 37 -3.62 13.50 2.57
CA ALA A 37 -3.02 13.49 1.24
C ALA A 37 -1.57 12.97 1.27
N VAL A 38 -0.77 13.38 2.25
CA VAL A 38 0.61 12.90 2.42
C VAL A 38 0.63 11.42 2.80
N ALA A 39 -0.20 10.99 3.75
CA ALA A 39 -0.30 9.59 4.15
C ALA A 39 -0.70 8.70 2.97
N GLU A 40 -1.67 9.14 2.17
CA GLU A 40 -2.09 8.45 0.96
C GLU A 40 -0.95 8.35 -0.05
N LYS A 41 -0.18 9.42 -0.24
CA LYS A 41 0.92 9.43 -1.21
C LYS A 41 2.09 8.56 -0.77
N LEU A 42 2.44 8.58 0.51
CA LEU A 42 3.41 7.65 1.09
C LEU A 42 2.95 6.21 0.89
N LYS A 43 1.70 5.89 1.23
CA LYS A 43 1.14 4.54 1.02
C LYS A 43 1.17 4.11 -0.45
N ARG A 44 0.91 5.02 -1.40
CA ARG A 44 0.99 4.74 -2.84
C ARG A 44 2.44 4.53 -3.31
N ILE A 45 3.39 5.33 -2.82
CA ILE A 45 4.81 5.25 -3.19
C ILE A 45 5.45 4.01 -2.60
N GLU A 46 5.10 3.65 -1.37
CA GLU A 46 5.67 2.51 -0.65
C GLU A 46 5.52 1.21 -1.44
N LYS A 47 4.52 1.06 -2.33
CA LYS A 47 4.29 -0.13 -3.19
C LYS A 47 4.38 -1.48 -2.44
N ASN A 48 4.34 -1.44 -1.11
CA ASN A 48 4.64 -2.55 -0.21
C ASN A 48 3.48 -3.51 -0.08
N ARG A 49 2.35 -3.31 -0.78
CA ARG A 49 1.26 -4.29 -0.79
C ARG A 49 1.77 -5.66 -1.23
N LEU A 50 2.56 -5.74 -2.30
CA LEU A 50 3.10 -7.03 -2.73
C LEU A 50 4.04 -7.62 -1.68
N ALA A 51 5.00 -6.83 -1.17
CA ALA A 51 5.93 -7.29 -0.14
C ALA A 51 5.23 -7.73 1.17
N GLN A 52 4.18 -7.00 1.59
CA GLN A 52 3.38 -7.33 2.78
C GLN A 52 2.50 -8.55 2.58
N GLU A 53 1.91 -8.73 1.40
CA GLU A 53 1.13 -9.94 1.10
C GLU A 53 2.05 -11.16 0.90
N CYS A 54 3.20 -11.00 0.23
CA CYS A 54 4.22 -12.05 0.13
C CYS A 54 4.77 -12.48 1.50
N ALA A 55 4.87 -11.55 2.45
CA ALA A 55 5.29 -11.89 3.82
C ALA A 55 4.27 -12.73 4.60
N LYS A 56 3.02 -12.86 4.12
CA LYS A 56 2.01 -13.74 4.73
C LYS A 56 2.05 -15.17 4.19
N LEU A 57 2.77 -15.40 3.09
CA LEU A 57 2.89 -16.72 2.49
C LEU A 57 3.78 -17.60 3.36
N ASN A 58 3.42 -18.88 3.48
CA ASN A 58 4.23 -19.88 4.16
C ASN A 58 4.94 -20.74 3.10
N PRO A 59 6.28 -20.59 2.93
CA PRO A 59 7.04 -21.30 1.90
C PRO A 59 6.87 -22.82 1.97
N GLU A 60 6.84 -23.41 3.17
CA GLU A 60 6.73 -24.86 3.34
C GLU A 60 5.36 -25.37 2.90
N PHE A 61 4.31 -24.62 3.21
CA PHE A 61 2.94 -24.98 2.81
C PHE A 61 2.78 -24.87 1.29
N GLU A 62 3.26 -23.78 0.69
CA GLU A 62 3.19 -23.59 -0.76
C GLU A 62 3.99 -24.65 -1.51
N GLN A 63 5.16 -25.01 -0.99
CA GLN A 63 5.97 -26.09 -1.55
C GLN A 63 5.25 -27.43 -1.46
N SER A 64 4.67 -27.78 -0.31
CA SER A 64 3.92 -29.04 -0.17
C SER A 64 2.71 -29.15 -1.10
N LEU A 65 2.04 -28.02 -1.37
CA LEU A 65 0.89 -27.98 -2.26
C LEU A 65 1.31 -28.08 -3.74
N ALA A 66 2.42 -27.43 -4.11
CA ALA A 66 2.98 -27.53 -5.46
C ALA A 66 3.53 -28.93 -5.75
N GLU A 67 4.04 -29.63 -4.73
CA GLU A 67 4.63 -30.95 -4.84
C GLU A 67 3.62 -32.10 -4.63
N GLU A 68 2.34 -31.82 -4.35
CA GLU A 68 1.29 -32.82 -4.07
C GLU A 68 1.08 -33.81 -5.24
N GLY A 69 1.45 -33.44 -6.47
CA GLY A 69 1.39 -34.30 -7.67
C GLY A 69 2.73 -34.91 -8.10
N PHE A 70 3.86 -34.42 -7.61
CA PHE A 70 5.19 -34.84 -8.09
C PHE A 70 5.47 -36.32 -7.84
N THR A 71 4.97 -36.86 -6.73
CA THR A 71 5.17 -38.27 -6.36
C THR A 71 4.42 -39.23 -7.29
N SER A 72 3.27 -38.80 -7.84
CA SER A 72 2.51 -39.60 -8.82
C SER A 72 3.00 -39.37 -10.25
N GLU A 73 3.41 -38.15 -10.58
CA GLU A 73 3.97 -37.82 -11.90
C GLU A 73 5.32 -38.52 -12.12
N LEU A 74 6.21 -38.60 -11.12
CA LEU A 74 7.52 -39.28 -11.27
C LEU A 74 7.43 -40.74 -11.75
N GLU A 75 6.33 -41.45 -11.48
CA GLU A 75 6.10 -42.81 -11.98
C GLU A 75 5.65 -42.86 -13.45
N GLU A 76 5.06 -41.77 -13.97
CA GLU A 76 4.58 -41.67 -15.36
C GLU A 76 5.64 -41.08 -16.32
N TRP A 77 6.73 -40.52 -15.80
CA TRP A 77 7.80 -39.97 -16.62
C TRP A 77 8.67 -41.10 -17.17
N LEU A 78 8.58 -41.32 -18.50
CA LEU A 78 9.42 -42.28 -19.20
C LEU A 78 10.90 -41.86 -19.08
N GLU A 79 11.74 -42.80 -18.65
CA GLU A 79 13.20 -42.67 -18.68
C GLU A 79 13.64 -42.45 -20.14
N TYR A 80 14.34 -41.35 -20.41
CA TYR A 80 15.00 -41.06 -21.70
C TYR A 80 16.44 -41.56 -21.70
#